data_AF-A0A4V1D6P1-F1
#
_entry.id   AF-A0A4V1D6P1-F1
#
_cell.length_a   1.000
_cell.length_b   1.000
_cell.length_c   1.000
_cell.angle_alpha   90.00
_cell.angle_beta   90.00
_cell.angle_gamma   90.00
#
_symmetry.space_group_name_H-M   'P 1'
#
loop_
_entity.id
_entity.type
_entity.pdbx_description
1 polymer ?
#
loop_
_entity_poly.entity_id
_entity_poly.type
_entity_poly.pdbx_seq_one_letter_code
_entity_poly.pdbx_strand_id
1 'polypeptide(L)'
;MAEAKVRFGSPVATSRTQLPQILKKFLVHFRRPSDYDGTYGFDWLRDEYIHPIKSVILDHSGNTINAALNLCENTNLLKTKYKKLVAHNNDYYGSWLTMFPNTIEANTTHSASIQTNGIDLDIDIETLETLISDDTEIIFENENPFLKITPEKLMLKNLITGTITNKSLGGTNIKKYYSNSKKINIKSDGGVFENDEEIKVFAKLDSQKVEVGKLMVCKNNDYNDYTTEIYVIKSYLRDDPNFSKTIIDTELAKIGGIQGLEDYLNQKSMNQSLIKVKLIYDQSKDWVFRKQSLINASNQPKYNGMIQNQSTMLMSTGRYMDYINDRFKLMYPNLVNKNAVFLYITPFTSPTAGGASYNAPLDSKHIIIFKNNIDHLPSYAHEIGHNFGLEHSFEDDPTLTNAILLANAQADLAQDEATKISTLTNNRAFYNANPERRREDTKILDNNIQYRRDNIIVLNNNLLRFSKKATENIMDYDLSNQKVFFKWQSDIMKPEVKTYYH
;
A
#
# COMPACT_ATOMS: atom_id res chain seq x y z
N MET A 1 27.42 50.88 82.50
CA MET A 1 28.06 50.90 81.17
C MET A 1 27.48 49.75 80.38
N ALA A 2 26.94 50.00 79.18
CA ALA A 2 26.32 48.97 78.34
C ALA A 2 27.01 48.99 76.98
N GLU A 3 27.50 47.84 76.53
CA GLU A 3 28.22 47.70 75.26
C GLU A 3 27.24 47.54 74.08
N ALA A 4 27.39 48.38 73.06
CA ALA A 4 26.61 48.28 71.84
C ALA A 4 27.27 47.32 70.84
N LYS A 5 26.66 46.14 70.62
CA LYS A 5 27.04 45.24 69.52
C LYS A 5 26.39 45.70 68.21
N VAL A 6 27.18 46.30 67.33
CA VAL A 6 26.79 46.58 65.94
C VAL A 6 26.66 45.26 65.17
N ARG A 7 25.46 44.96 64.65
CA ARG A 7 25.25 43.86 63.70
C ARG A 7 25.64 44.34 62.30
N PHE A 8 26.66 43.73 61.71
CA PHE A 8 26.90 43.84 60.27
C PHE A 8 25.77 43.13 59.50
N GLY A 9 25.22 43.80 58.49
CA GLY A 9 24.18 43.25 57.63
C GLY A 9 24.73 42.15 56.72
N SER A 10 23.94 41.10 56.50
CA SER A 10 24.25 40.04 55.54
C SER A 10 24.33 40.59 54.11
N PRO A 11 25.14 39.99 53.20
CA PRO A 11 25.20 40.43 51.81
C PRO A 11 23.85 40.24 51.12
N VAL A 12 23.38 41.26 50.42
CA VAL A 12 22.23 41.13 49.52
C VAL A 12 22.63 40.18 48.40
N ALA A 13 21.91 39.06 48.26
CA ALA A 13 22.11 38.13 47.17
C ALA A 13 21.75 38.82 45.85
N THR A 14 22.76 39.12 45.03
CA THR A 14 22.56 39.57 43.66
C THR A 14 21.97 38.42 42.85
N SER A 15 20.66 38.49 42.59
CA SER A 15 20.01 37.63 41.61
C SER A 15 20.64 37.89 40.25
N ARG A 16 21.56 37.02 39.83
CA ARG A 16 21.99 36.97 38.43
C ARG A 16 20.75 36.61 37.61
N THR A 17 20.21 37.59 36.90
CA THR A 17 19.32 37.35 35.77
C THR A 17 20.07 36.48 34.77
N GLN A 18 19.78 35.18 34.77
CA GLN A 18 20.20 34.30 33.67
C GLN A 18 19.64 34.89 32.38
N LEU A 19 20.48 34.98 31.36
CA LEU A 19 20.02 35.24 30.01
C LEU A 19 19.01 34.12 29.65
N PRO A 20 17.84 34.46 29.07
CA PRO A 20 16.84 33.45 28.72
C PRO A 20 17.47 32.42 27.78
N GLN A 21 17.26 31.13 28.05
CA GLN A 21 17.76 30.10 27.15
C GLN A 21 17.03 30.20 25.81
N ILE A 22 17.76 30.04 24.71
CA ILE A 22 17.19 30.12 23.36
C ILE A 22 16.89 28.71 22.88
N LEU A 23 15.63 28.44 22.57
CA LEU A 23 15.18 27.14 22.05
C LEU A 23 15.92 26.82 20.74
N LYS A 24 16.60 25.68 20.71
CA LYS A 24 17.37 25.23 19.55
C LYS A 24 16.49 24.73 18.41
N LYS A 25 16.95 24.91 17.17
CA LYS A 25 16.22 24.48 15.97
C LYS A 25 16.47 23.01 15.62
N PHE A 26 15.41 22.22 15.58
CA PHE A 26 15.41 20.82 15.15
C PHE A 26 14.07 20.44 14.56
N LEU A 27 14.01 19.28 13.91
CA LEU A 27 12.76 18.67 13.46
C LEU A 27 12.58 17.32 14.15
N VAL A 28 11.35 17.00 14.53
CA VAL A 28 10.97 15.71 15.13
C VAL A 28 10.26 14.89 14.08
N HIS A 29 10.79 13.70 13.78
CA HIS A 29 10.28 12.81 12.76
C HIS A 29 9.85 11.48 13.36
N PHE A 30 8.65 11.03 12.98
CA PHE A 30 8.19 9.68 13.29
C PHE A 30 8.72 8.69 12.26
N ARG A 31 9.21 7.55 12.72
CA ARG A 31 9.73 6.46 11.90
C ARG A 31 9.18 5.12 12.39
N ARG A 32 9.20 4.14 11.49
CA ARG A 32 8.93 2.75 11.87
C ARG A 32 10.16 2.18 12.59
N PRO A 33 9.96 1.32 13.59
CA PRO A 33 11.03 0.48 14.13
C PRO A 33 11.72 -0.38 13.06
N SER A 34 12.96 -0.78 13.33
CA SER A 34 13.75 -1.62 12.42
C SER A 34 13.17 -3.03 12.23
N ASP A 35 12.35 -3.51 13.15
CA ASP A 35 11.64 -4.79 13.11
C ASP A 35 10.23 -4.70 12.48
N TYR A 36 9.88 -3.58 11.84
CA TYR A 36 8.60 -3.44 11.12
C TYR A 36 8.48 -4.40 9.93
N ASP A 37 7.34 -5.10 9.89
CA ASP A 37 7.04 -6.22 8.99
C ASP A 37 5.68 -6.10 8.26
N GLY A 38 5.07 -4.91 8.25
CA GLY A 38 3.77 -4.68 7.60
C GLY A 38 2.56 -4.63 8.56
N THR A 39 2.80 -4.67 9.87
CA THR A 39 1.78 -4.81 10.92
C THR A 39 0.79 -3.64 11.06
N TYR A 40 1.08 -2.48 10.49
CA TYR A 40 0.18 -1.32 10.44
C TYR A 40 0.55 -0.45 9.26
N GLY A 41 -0.35 0.40 8.75
CA GLY A 41 0.01 1.27 7.63
C GLY A 41 0.88 2.41 8.12
N PHE A 42 2.09 2.57 7.58
CA PHE A 42 2.95 3.71 7.90
C PHE A 42 3.79 4.13 6.71
N ASP A 43 3.68 5.41 6.35
CA ASP A 43 4.35 5.98 5.18
C ASP A 43 4.87 7.40 5.45
N TRP A 44 5.93 7.79 4.76
CA TRP A 44 6.51 9.12 4.87
C TRP A 44 7.31 9.45 3.61
N LEU A 45 7.47 10.74 3.32
CA LEU A 45 8.33 11.19 2.23
C LEU A 45 9.79 10.85 2.54
N ARG A 46 10.31 9.76 1.94
CA ARG A 46 11.65 9.26 2.20
C ARG A 46 12.69 10.04 1.43
N ASP A 47 13.86 10.25 2.04
CA ASP A 47 14.96 10.97 1.41
C ASP A 47 15.34 10.30 0.07
N GLU A 48 15.43 8.97 0.02
CA GLU A 48 15.73 8.22 -1.20
C GLU A 48 14.69 8.36 -2.32
N TYR A 49 13.46 8.77 -2.03
CA TYR A 49 12.46 9.03 -3.07
C TYR A 49 12.69 10.36 -3.79
N ILE A 50 13.37 11.31 -3.14
CA ILE A 50 13.54 12.70 -3.61
C ILE A 50 14.99 13.17 -3.76
N HIS A 51 15.96 12.33 -3.37
CA HIS A 51 17.40 12.58 -3.44
C HIS A 51 18.16 11.41 -4.08
N PRO A 52 19.23 11.67 -4.86
CA PRO A 52 19.98 10.63 -5.56
C PRO A 52 20.98 9.94 -4.63
N ILE A 53 20.47 9.08 -3.75
CA ILE A 53 21.24 8.44 -2.67
C ILE A 53 21.19 6.91 -2.65
N LYS A 54 20.29 6.29 -3.42
CA LYS A 54 20.37 4.85 -3.72
C LYS A 54 20.93 4.66 -5.12
N SER A 55 21.94 3.82 -5.24
CA SER A 55 22.33 3.24 -6.54
C SER A 55 21.19 2.36 -7.03
N VAL A 56 20.63 2.70 -8.18
CA VAL A 56 19.62 1.90 -8.88
C VAL A 56 20.29 1.13 -10.00
N ILE A 57 20.01 -0.17 -10.08
CA ILE A 57 20.51 -1.03 -11.17
C ILE A 57 19.74 -0.69 -12.45
N LEU A 58 18.42 -0.56 -12.33
CA LEU A 58 17.49 -0.22 -13.40
C LEU A 58 16.90 1.18 -13.17
N ASP A 59 16.67 1.94 -14.22
CA ASP A 59 15.93 3.21 -14.15
C ASP A 59 14.40 2.98 -13.99
N HIS A 60 13.61 4.05 -13.97
CA HIS A 60 12.13 4.03 -13.91
C HIS A 60 11.50 3.20 -15.02
N SER A 61 12.20 3.14 -16.15
CA SER A 61 11.82 2.56 -17.43
C SER A 61 12.42 1.14 -17.62
N GLY A 62 13.18 0.63 -16.63
CA GLY A 62 13.75 -0.72 -16.63
C GLY A 62 15.10 -0.88 -17.32
N ASN A 63 15.76 0.18 -17.78
CA ASN A 63 17.08 0.11 -18.43
C ASN A 63 18.21 0.05 -17.40
N THR A 64 19.26 -0.74 -17.67
CA THR A 64 20.43 -0.83 -16.81
C THR A 64 21.25 0.48 -16.82
N ILE A 65 21.34 1.14 -15.68
CA ILE A 65 22.05 2.44 -15.53
C ILE A 65 23.14 2.45 -14.45
N ASN A 66 23.02 1.64 -13.39
CA ASN A 66 23.96 1.58 -12.25
C ASN A 66 24.37 2.96 -11.68
N ALA A 67 23.41 3.87 -11.54
CA ALA A 67 23.64 5.25 -11.11
C ALA A 67 22.82 5.59 -9.85
N ALA A 68 23.21 6.65 -9.14
CA ALA A 68 22.42 7.17 -8.03
C ALA A 68 21.32 8.10 -8.56
N LEU A 69 20.05 7.72 -8.37
CA LEU A 69 18.87 8.50 -8.79
C LEU A 69 17.90 8.70 -7.63
N ASN A 70 17.04 9.72 -7.77
CA ASN A 70 15.80 9.80 -7.00
C ASN A 70 14.97 8.55 -7.34
N LEU A 71 14.51 7.80 -6.33
CA LEU A 71 13.73 6.61 -6.62
C LEU A 71 12.37 6.92 -7.22
N CYS A 72 11.78 8.10 -6.96
CA CYS A 72 10.53 8.52 -7.60
C CYS A 72 10.81 9.48 -8.76
N GLU A 73 10.17 9.23 -9.90
CA GLU A 73 10.32 10.05 -11.12
C GLU A 73 9.77 11.47 -10.89
N ASN A 74 8.51 11.58 -10.46
CA ASN A 74 7.84 12.86 -10.24
C ASN A 74 7.81 13.25 -8.75
N THR A 75 8.96 13.67 -8.23
CA THR A 75 9.13 14.09 -6.83
C THR A 75 8.21 15.25 -6.41
N ASN A 76 7.78 16.10 -7.34
CA ASN A 76 6.85 17.20 -7.05
C ASN A 76 5.43 16.69 -6.83
N LEU A 77 4.94 15.78 -7.68
CA LEU A 77 3.66 15.10 -7.47
C LEU A 77 3.68 14.23 -6.20
N LEU A 78 4.80 13.56 -5.91
CA LEU A 78 4.94 12.76 -4.69
C LEU A 78 4.76 13.64 -3.43
N LYS A 79 5.38 14.84 -3.40
CA LYS A 79 5.23 15.79 -2.29
C LYS A 79 3.78 16.22 -2.04
N THR A 80 2.91 16.27 -3.05
CA THR A 80 1.50 16.62 -2.85
C THR A 80 0.69 15.53 -2.16
N LYS A 81 1.21 14.30 -2.03
CA LYS A 81 0.57 13.20 -1.28
C LYS A 81 0.84 13.24 0.23
N TYR A 82 1.70 14.15 0.70
CA TYR A 82 2.04 14.30 2.12
C TYR A 82 1.63 15.67 2.65
N LYS A 83 1.19 15.72 3.92
CA LYS A 83 0.81 16.98 4.58
C LYS A 83 2.08 17.82 4.79
N LYS A 84 2.22 18.90 4.00
CA LYS A 84 3.27 19.91 4.18
C LYS A 84 2.93 20.85 5.33
N LEU A 85 3.94 21.20 6.12
CA LEU A 85 3.99 22.35 7.03
C LEU A 85 5.34 23.06 6.89
N VAL A 86 5.46 24.25 7.50
CA VAL A 86 6.72 25.00 7.54
C VAL A 86 7.21 25.07 8.98
N ALA A 87 8.32 24.38 9.28
CA ALA A 87 8.95 24.38 10.59
C ALA A 87 10.34 25.01 10.47
N HIS A 88 10.63 26.03 11.29
CA HIS A 88 11.89 26.79 11.24
C HIS A 88 12.28 27.28 9.82
N ASN A 89 11.31 27.75 9.02
CA ASN A 89 11.45 28.15 7.61
C ASN A 89 11.86 27.03 6.63
N ASN A 90 11.76 25.76 7.04
CA ASN A 90 11.99 24.60 6.18
C ASN A 90 10.67 23.89 5.87
N ASP A 91 10.60 23.30 4.68
CA ASP A 91 9.55 22.36 4.30
C ASP A 91 9.66 21.09 5.16
N TYR A 92 8.59 20.79 5.92
CA TYR A 92 8.44 19.51 6.61
C TYR A 92 7.20 18.79 6.06
N TYR A 93 7.33 17.49 5.79
CA TYR A 93 6.25 16.63 5.31
C TYR A 93 5.95 15.59 6.38
N GLY A 94 4.74 15.61 6.93
CA GLY A 94 4.32 14.69 7.98
C GLY A 94 4.27 13.24 7.48
N SER A 95 4.69 12.32 8.35
CA SER A 95 4.40 10.89 8.18
C SER A 95 2.89 10.65 8.30
N TRP A 96 2.42 9.52 7.78
CA TRP A 96 1.06 9.01 7.90
C TRP A 96 1.04 7.67 8.64
N LEU A 97 0.06 7.48 9.51
CA LEU A 97 -0.20 6.26 10.25
C LEU A 97 -1.65 5.80 10.03
N THR A 98 -1.85 4.52 9.71
CA THR A 98 -3.16 3.87 9.55
C THR A 98 -3.28 2.76 10.58
N MET A 99 -4.34 2.79 11.39
CA MET A 99 -4.63 1.76 12.39
C MET A 99 -6.13 1.51 12.52
N PHE A 100 -6.50 0.26 12.77
CA PHE A 100 -7.86 -0.08 13.20
C PHE A 100 -8.16 0.53 14.58
N PRO A 101 -9.43 0.87 14.87
CA PRO A 101 -9.83 1.34 16.17
C PRO A 101 -9.82 0.20 17.20
N ASN A 102 -9.50 0.50 18.47
CA ASN A 102 -9.63 -0.43 19.59
C ASN A 102 -11.04 -0.33 20.19
N THR A 103 -12.01 -0.93 19.52
CA THR A 103 -13.38 -1.11 20.00
C THR A 103 -13.69 -2.60 20.19
N ILE A 104 -14.75 -2.94 20.92
CA ILE A 104 -15.18 -4.33 21.10
C ILE A 104 -15.50 -4.99 19.73
N GLU A 105 -16.11 -4.22 18.82
CA GLU A 105 -16.44 -4.65 17.46
C GLU A 105 -15.19 -4.87 16.59
N ALA A 106 -14.25 -3.92 16.60
CA ALA A 106 -13.02 -4.01 15.83
C ALA A 106 -12.00 -5.02 16.41
N ASN A 107 -12.18 -5.47 17.65
CA ASN A 107 -11.38 -6.57 18.24
C ASN A 107 -12.00 -7.96 18.01
N THR A 108 -13.32 -8.05 17.86
CA THR A 108 -14.01 -9.32 17.51
C THR A 108 -13.98 -9.59 16.01
N THR A 109 -13.86 -8.53 15.23
CA THR A 109 -13.37 -8.56 13.86
C THR A 109 -11.87 -8.19 13.85
N HIS A 110 -11.29 -7.87 12.69
CA HIS A 110 -9.96 -7.23 12.47
C HIS A 110 -8.70 -7.66 13.28
N SER A 111 -8.73 -8.75 14.06
CA SER A 111 -7.73 -9.12 15.09
C SER A 111 -7.67 -8.11 16.25
N ALA A 112 -7.03 -8.49 17.37
CA ALA A 112 -7.07 -7.71 18.61
C ALA A 112 -5.71 -7.22 19.13
N SER A 113 -4.59 -7.79 18.67
CA SER A 113 -3.28 -7.59 19.31
C SER A 113 -2.72 -6.18 19.11
N ILE A 114 -2.74 -5.66 17.88
CA ILE A 114 -2.21 -4.33 17.53
C ILE A 114 -3.16 -3.23 18.03
N GLN A 115 -4.46 -3.45 17.90
CA GLN A 115 -5.53 -2.62 18.43
C GLN A 115 -5.37 -2.42 19.96
N THR A 116 -5.16 -3.52 20.69
CA THR A 116 -5.05 -3.48 22.17
C THR A 116 -3.75 -2.84 22.64
N ASN A 117 -2.61 -3.21 22.03
CA ASN A 117 -1.28 -2.79 22.48
C ASN A 117 -0.84 -1.42 21.95
N GLY A 118 -1.52 -0.89 20.92
CA GLY A 118 -1.07 0.29 20.20
C GLY A 118 0.15 0.01 19.31
N ILE A 119 0.70 1.08 18.75
CA ILE A 119 1.75 1.05 17.74
C ILE A 119 2.97 1.81 18.25
N ASP A 120 4.07 1.10 18.43
CA ASP A 120 5.36 1.69 18.80
C ASP A 120 6.05 2.30 17.56
N LEU A 121 6.49 3.55 17.69
CA LEU A 121 7.25 4.27 16.68
C LEU A 121 8.61 4.76 17.22
N ASP A 122 9.54 4.84 16.29
CA ASP A 122 10.85 5.44 16.46
C ASP A 122 10.76 6.97 16.30
N ILE A 123 11.60 7.71 17.03
CA ILE A 123 11.68 9.18 16.98
C ILE A 123 13.09 9.58 16.51
N ASP A 124 13.15 10.20 15.34
CA ASP A 124 14.35 10.84 14.78
C ASP A 124 14.34 12.33 15.12
N ILE A 125 15.41 12.83 15.75
CA ILE A 125 15.64 14.26 16.01
C ILE A 125 16.64 14.79 14.98
N GLU A 126 16.16 15.47 13.94
CA GLU A 126 16.99 16.08 12.90
C GLU A 126 17.51 17.45 13.35
N THR A 127 18.84 17.62 13.36
CA THR A 127 19.49 18.83 13.85
C THR A 127 19.58 19.88 12.75
N LEU A 128 18.92 21.03 12.91
CA LEU A 128 19.09 22.19 12.01
C LEU A 128 20.23 23.12 12.48
N GLU A 129 20.58 23.04 13.76
CA GLU A 129 21.76 23.66 14.37
C GLU A 129 22.29 22.78 15.51
N THR A 130 23.42 23.15 16.12
CA THR A 130 24.00 22.39 17.25
C THR A 130 23.07 22.38 18.45
N LEU A 131 22.54 21.20 18.80
CA LEU A 131 21.71 20.98 19.97
C LEU A 131 22.55 20.89 21.25
N ILE A 132 21.93 21.22 22.38
CA ILE A 132 22.53 21.15 23.71
C ILE A 132 21.64 20.34 24.65
N SER A 133 22.23 19.79 25.71
CA SER A 133 21.48 19.11 26.77
C SER A 133 20.88 20.17 27.70
N ASP A 134 19.62 20.52 27.46
CA ASP A 134 18.83 21.47 28.24
C ASP A 134 17.48 20.85 28.67
N ASP A 135 16.61 21.66 29.28
CA ASP A 135 15.30 21.22 29.77
C ASP A 135 14.18 21.34 28.71
N THR A 136 14.52 21.37 27.41
CA THR A 136 13.52 21.40 26.33
C THR A 136 12.61 20.16 26.40
N GLU A 137 11.31 20.41 26.52
CA GLU A 137 10.25 19.41 26.42
C GLU A 137 9.83 19.24 24.95
N ILE A 138 9.66 18.00 24.50
CA ILE A 138 8.97 17.66 23.25
C ILE A 138 7.59 17.16 23.65
N ILE A 139 6.54 17.90 23.27
CA ILE A 139 5.15 17.67 23.68
C ILE A 139 4.35 17.22 22.47
N PHE A 140 3.54 16.16 22.64
CA PHE A 140 2.66 15.62 21.61
C PHE A 140 1.23 16.06 21.90
N GLU A 141 0.67 16.92 21.04
CA GLU A 141 -0.68 17.47 21.21
C GLU A 141 -1.59 16.98 20.08
N ASN A 142 -2.78 16.51 20.45
CA ASN A 142 -3.86 16.15 19.54
C ASN A 142 -5.21 16.55 20.15
N GLU A 143 -6.25 16.64 19.32
CA GLU A 143 -7.57 17.15 19.71
C GLU A 143 -8.62 16.03 19.89
N ASN A 144 -8.33 14.78 19.48
CA ASN A 144 -9.27 13.68 19.50
C ASN A 144 -9.17 12.85 20.80
N PRO A 145 -10.24 12.71 21.59
CA PRO A 145 -10.18 12.02 22.88
C PRO A 145 -9.87 10.52 22.77
N PHE A 146 -10.02 9.89 21.60
CA PHE A 146 -9.69 8.49 21.35
C PHE A 146 -8.25 8.29 20.88
N LEU A 147 -7.54 9.34 20.43
CA LEU A 147 -6.15 9.22 19.99
C LEU A 147 -5.21 9.36 21.19
N LYS A 148 -4.77 8.21 21.70
CA LYS A 148 -3.87 8.10 22.85
C LYS A 148 -2.41 8.05 22.41
N ILE A 149 -1.56 8.75 23.16
CA ILE A 149 -0.13 8.90 22.90
C ILE A 149 0.61 8.69 24.21
N THR A 150 1.52 7.71 24.26
CA THR A 150 2.29 7.41 25.47
C THR A 150 3.79 7.38 25.16
N PRO A 151 4.63 8.19 25.82
CA PRO A 151 4.28 9.28 26.73
C PRO A 151 3.78 10.53 25.97
N GLU A 152 2.98 11.36 26.64
CA GLU A 152 2.51 12.66 26.11
C GLU A 152 3.64 13.68 25.90
N LYS A 153 4.80 13.48 26.54
CA LYS A 153 6.00 14.28 26.34
C LYS A 153 7.31 13.50 26.57
N LEU A 154 8.37 13.95 25.92
CA LEU A 154 9.75 13.48 26.06
C LEU A 154 10.69 14.66 26.38
N MET A 155 11.82 14.40 27.04
CA MET A 155 12.85 15.43 27.25
C MET A 155 13.90 15.37 26.13
N LEU A 156 14.21 16.49 25.49
CA LEU A 156 15.18 16.55 24.38
C LEU A 156 16.55 15.98 24.80
N LYS A 157 17.03 16.35 26.00
CA LYS A 157 18.29 15.85 26.58
C LYS A 157 18.42 14.33 26.63
N ASN A 158 17.31 13.59 26.68
CA ASN A 158 17.34 12.12 26.68
C ASN A 158 17.46 11.54 25.26
N LEU A 159 17.03 12.29 24.24
CA LEU A 159 16.95 11.87 22.84
C LEU A 159 18.20 12.22 22.02
N ILE A 160 19.08 13.08 22.56
CA ILE A 160 20.35 13.51 21.94
C ILE A 160 21.59 12.87 22.60
N THR A 161 21.39 11.80 23.38
CA THR A 161 22.46 11.10 24.13
C THR A 161 23.31 10.16 23.28
N GLY A 162 22.77 9.69 22.15
CA GLY A 162 23.42 8.71 21.27
C GLY A 162 24.37 9.33 20.25
N THR A 163 24.99 8.48 19.43
CA THR A 163 25.79 8.91 18.28
C THR A 163 24.90 9.59 17.24
N ILE A 164 25.31 10.77 16.75
CA ILE A 164 24.64 11.45 15.65
C ILE A 164 24.89 10.73 14.33
N THR A 165 23.82 10.38 13.62
CA THR A 165 23.88 9.78 12.28
C THR A 165 24.05 10.88 11.24
N ASN A 166 25.01 10.70 10.33
CA ASN A 166 25.22 11.58 9.18
C ASN A 166 24.77 10.84 7.91
N LYS A 167 23.59 11.18 7.37
CA LYS A 167 23.06 10.64 6.11
C LYS A 167 23.38 11.61 4.98
N SER A 168 24.15 11.17 4.00
CA SER A 168 24.33 11.94 2.75
C SER A 168 22.99 12.04 2.02
N LEU A 169 22.66 13.23 1.52
CA LEU A 169 21.53 13.52 0.63
C LEU A 169 21.98 13.73 -0.83
N GLY A 170 23.22 13.31 -1.15
CA GLY A 170 23.88 13.58 -2.42
C GLY A 170 24.66 14.89 -2.43
N GLY A 171 25.76 14.93 -3.19
CA GLY A 171 26.67 16.06 -3.21
C GLY A 171 27.26 16.37 -1.82
N THR A 172 27.18 17.63 -1.40
CA THR A 172 27.65 18.11 -0.08
C THR A 172 26.55 18.13 0.98
N ASN A 173 25.32 17.75 0.66
CA ASN A 173 24.19 17.84 1.58
C ASN A 173 24.22 16.67 2.57
N ILE A 174 24.23 16.96 3.87
CA ILE A 174 24.26 15.97 4.93
C ILE A 174 23.11 16.25 5.91
N LYS A 175 22.18 15.30 6.01
CA LYS A 175 21.17 15.26 7.06
C LYS A 175 21.78 14.66 8.31
N LYS A 176 21.61 15.35 9.43
CA LYS A 176 22.16 14.95 10.74
C LYS A 176 21.04 14.70 11.71
N TYR A 177 21.02 13.53 12.36
CA TYR A 177 19.94 13.19 13.28
C TYR A 177 20.35 12.20 14.37
N TYR A 178 19.64 12.25 15.49
CA TYR A 178 19.68 11.23 16.54
C TYR A 178 18.46 10.32 16.37
N SER A 179 18.68 9.01 16.23
CA SER A 179 17.59 8.04 16.10
C SER A 179 17.31 7.36 17.43
N ASN A 180 16.05 7.34 17.84
CA ASN A 180 15.62 6.81 19.13
C ASN A 180 14.52 5.78 18.94
N SER A 181 14.83 4.50 19.15
CA SER A 181 13.86 3.44 18.87
C SER A 181 12.77 3.31 19.95
N LYS A 182 11.54 3.00 19.48
CA LYS A 182 10.31 2.73 20.24
C LYS A 182 10.12 3.69 21.41
N LYS A 183 10.02 4.99 21.11
CA LYS A 183 9.88 6.07 22.11
C LYS A 183 8.47 6.57 22.30
N ILE A 184 7.55 6.22 21.41
CA ILE A 184 6.16 6.62 21.50
C ILE A 184 5.28 5.45 21.07
N ASN A 185 4.25 5.19 21.86
CA ASN A 185 3.16 4.26 21.55
C ASN A 185 1.91 5.07 21.22
N ILE A 186 1.24 4.74 20.12
CA ILE A 186 0.06 5.46 19.62
C ILE A 186 -1.10 4.48 19.46
N LYS A 187 -2.29 4.84 19.95
CA LYS A 187 -3.45 3.95 19.99
C LYS A 187 -4.76 4.71 19.72
N SER A 188 -5.66 4.11 18.95
CA SER A 188 -7.05 4.55 18.76
C SER A 188 -7.92 3.88 19.82
N ASP A 189 -8.04 4.43 21.02
CA ASP A 189 -8.63 3.77 22.18
C ASP A 189 -10.01 4.32 22.57
N GLY A 190 -11.01 3.43 22.63
CA GLY A 190 -12.36 3.76 23.10
C GLY A 190 -13.31 4.38 22.07
N GLY A 191 -12.89 4.53 20.81
CA GLY A 191 -13.70 5.07 19.73
C GLY A 191 -13.01 5.04 18.37
N VAL A 192 -13.61 5.73 17.40
CA VAL A 192 -13.17 5.82 16.00
C VAL A 192 -12.81 7.26 15.61
N PHE A 193 -12.08 7.41 14.50
CA PHE A 193 -11.71 8.68 13.90
C PHE A 193 -12.59 8.95 12.67
N GLU A 194 -13.47 9.94 12.76
CA GLU A 194 -14.35 10.39 11.67
C GLU A 194 -13.60 11.16 10.57
N ASN A 195 -12.47 11.78 10.94
CA ASN A 195 -11.59 12.57 10.07
C ASN A 195 -10.15 12.08 10.18
N ASP A 196 -9.28 12.52 9.28
CA ASP A 196 -7.84 12.39 9.47
C ASP A 196 -7.41 13.30 10.62
N GLU A 197 -6.73 12.73 11.62
CA GLU A 197 -6.31 13.40 12.85
C GLU A 197 -4.85 13.89 12.76
N GLU A 198 -4.52 14.93 13.52
CA GLU A 198 -3.15 15.48 13.62
C GLU A 198 -2.56 15.27 15.02
N ILE A 199 -1.37 14.67 15.09
CA ILE A 199 -0.47 14.78 16.25
C ILE A 199 0.55 15.87 15.93
N LYS A 200 0.37 17.04 16.54
CA LYS A 200 1.27 18.19 16.45
C LYS A 200 2.38 18.02 17.48
N VAL A 201 3.64 18.19 17.06
CA VAL A 201 4.80 18.06 17.96
C VAL A 201 5.37 19.44 18.24
N PHE A 202 5.38 19.82 19.52
CA PHE A 202 5.92 21.10 19.95
C PHE A 202 7.20 20.91 20.77
N ALA A 203 8.24 21.68 20.42
CA ALA A 203 9.38 21.88 21.30
C ALA A 203 9.09 23.09 22.20
N LYS A 204 9.33 22.93 23.51
CA LYS A 204 9.08 23.97 24.51
C LYS A 204 10.27 24.13 25.45
N LEU A 205 10.73 25.37 25.60
CA LEU A 205 11.77 25.76 26.57
C LEU A 205 11.36 27.11 27.20
N ASP A 206 11.23 27.14 28.52
CA ASP A 206 10.65 28.25 29.28
C ASP A 206 9.28 28.70 28.69
N SER A 207 9.22 29.90 28.11
CA SER A 207 8.06 30.50 27.46
C SER A 207 8.02 30.30 25.93
N GLN A 208 9.09 29.79 25.32
CA GLN A 208 9.12 29.48 23.89
C GLN A 208 8.40 28.15 23.64
N LYS A 209 7.48 28.12 22.69
CA LYS A 209 6.83 26.91 22.17
C LYS A 209 6.76 27.01 20.64
N VAL A 210 7.30 26.02 19.92
CA VAL A 210 7.38 26.01 18.45
C VAL A 210 6.99 24.63 17.91
N GLU A 211 6.21 24.57 16.82
CA GLU A 211 5.89 23.32 16.13
C GLU A 211 7.14 22.83 15.37
N VAL A 212 7.61 21.63 15.70
CA VAL A 212 8.85 21.01 15.20
C VAL A 212 8.62 19.71 14.44
N GLY A 213 7.38 19.22 14.41
CA GLY A 213 7.06 17.97 13.73
C GLY A 213 5.56 17.68 13.72
N LYS A 214 5.17 16.69 12.92
CA LYS A 214 3.78 16.24 12.78
C LYS A 214 3.70 14.78 12.33
N LEU A 215 2.70 14.08 12.86
CA LEU A 215 2.19 12.81 12.36
C LEU A 215 0.72 12.97 12.02
N MET A 216 0.34 12.54 10.83
CA MET A 216 -1.06 12.38 10.43
C MET A 216 -1.53 10.98 10.81
N VAL A 217 -2.73 10.85 11.36
CA VAL A 217 -3.37 9.55 11.62
C VAL A 217 -4.63 9.47 10.78
N CYS A 218 -4.76 8.42 9.98
CA CYS A 218 -5.85 8.32 9.02
C CYS A 218 -7.19 8.08 9.72
N LYS A 219 -8.29 8.61 9.13
CA LYS A 219 -9.64 8.23 9.55
C LYS A 219 -9.83 6.71 9.51
N ASN A 220 -10.61 6.20 10.47
CA ASN A 220 -10.84 4.77 10.63
C ASN A 220 -12.29 4.40 11.01
N ASN A 221 -13.22 5.35 10.99
CA ASN A 221 -14.67 5.12 11.17
C ASN A 221 -15.25 4.12 10.16
N ASP A 222 -14.89 4.24 8.88
CA ASP A 222 -15.42 3.44 7.77
C ASP A 222 -14.86 1.99 7.70
N TYR A 223 -14.10 1.51 8.70
CA TYR A 223 -13.32 0.27 8.61
C TYR A 223 -14.16 -0.99 8.28
N ASN A 224 -15.42 -1.04 8.72
CA ASN A 224 -16.34 -2.14 8.41
C ASN A 224 -16.69 -2.26 6.92
N ASP A 225 -16.69 -1.14 6.20
CA ASP A 225 -17.00 -1.08 4.75
C ASP A 225 -15.81 -1.55 3.89
N TYR A 226 -14.66 -1.84 4.51
CA TYR A 226 -13.43 -2.32 3.85
C TYR A 226 -13.21 -3.82 4.09
N THR A 227 -14.31 -4.58 4.21
CA THR A 227 -14.27 -6.04 4.40
C THR A 227 -14.67 -6.76 3.11
N THR A 228 -13.98 -7.86 2.75
CA THR A 228 -14.24 -8.59 1.49
C THR A 228 -14.11 -10.12 1.64
N GLU A 229 -14.99 -10.87 0.95
CA GLU A 229 -14.89 -12.33 0.81
C GLU A 229 -14.00 -12.70 -0.39
N ILE A 230 -12.97 -13.52 -0.15
CA ILE A 230 -12.13 -14.11 -1.22
C ILE A 230 -12.31 -15.62 -1.24
N TYR A 231 -12.90 -16.13 -2.31
CA TYR A 231 -13.12 -17.56 -2.51
C TYR A 231 -11.86 -18.21 -3.08
N VAL A 232 -11.24 -19.10 -2.29
CA VAL A 232 -10.04 -19.85 -2.67
C VAL A 232 -10.44 -21.08 -3.47
N ILE A 233 -9.92 -21.21 -4.69
CA ILE A 233 -10.24 -22.28 -5.65
C ILE A 233 -8.95 -22.98 -6.07
N LYS A 234 -8.80 -24.28 -5.79
CA LYS A 234 -7.63 -25.03 -6.25
C LYS A 234 -7.87 -25.54 -7.65
N SER A 235 -6.95 -25.23 -8.57
CA SER A 235 -7.10 -25.42 -10.02
C SER A 235 -6.04 -26.38 -10.54
N TYR A 236 -6.40 -27.66 -10.75
CA TYR A 236 -5.43 -28.76 -10.88
C TYR A 236 -5.87 -29.93 -11.79
N LEU A 237 -4.92 -30.81 -12.17
CA LEU A 237 -5.18 -32.03 -12.95
C LEU A 237 -5.51 -33.24 -12.03
N ARG A 238 -6.57 -33.99 -12.33
CA ARG A 238 -6.86 -35.27 -11.64
C ARG A 238 -6.12 -36.48 -12.19
N ASP A 239 -5.61 -36.38 -13.41
CA ASP A 239 -5.00 -37.48 -14.16
C ASP A 239 -3.50 -37.25 -14.49
N ASP A 240 -2.86 -36.29 -13.82
CA ASP A 240 -1.40 -36.10 -13.82
C ASP A 240 -0.92 -35.78 -12.40
N PRO A 241 -0.15 -36.67 -11.73
CA PRO A 241 0.24 -36.47 -10.33
C PRO A 241 1.15 -35.25 -10.12
N ASN A 242 1.91 -34.85 -11.14
CA ASN A 242 2.85 -33.72 -11.08
C ASN A 242 2.15 -32.35 -11.04
N PHE A 243 0.85 -32.33 -11.33
CA PHE A 243 0.00 -31.15 -11.36
C PHE A 243 -1.30 -31.39 -10.58
N SER A 244 -1.24 -32.23 -9.55
CA SER A 244 -2.36 -32.61 -8.70
C SER A 244 -2.58 -31.62 -7.55
N LYS A 245 -3.72 -31.76 -6.85
CA LYS A 245 -4.06 -30.98 -5.64
C LYS A 245 -2.98 -31.06 -4.57
N THR A 246 -2.32 -32.20 -4.42
CA THR A 246 -1.24 -32.42 -3.45
C THR A 246 -0.10 -31.42 -3.62
N ILE A 247 0.23 -31.04 -4.85
CA ILE A 247 1.26 -30.02 -5.13
C ILE A 247 0.84 -28.67 -4.52
N ILE A 248 -0.41 -28.24 -4.73
CA ILE A 248 -0.93 -27.00 -4.13
C ILE A 248 -0.95 -27.10 -2.60
N ASP A 249 -1.43 -28.22 -2.05
CA ASP A 249 -1.53 -28.41 -0.60
C ASP A 249 -0.14 -28.43 0.08
N THR A 250 0.88 -29.03 -0.55
CA THR A 250 2.27 -29.03 -0.05
C THR A 250 2.87 -27.63 -0.04
N GLU A 251 2.68 -26.85 -1.10
CA GLU A 251 3.22 -25.49 -1.18
C GLU A 251 2.49 -24.55 -0.20
N LEU A 252 1.16 -24.61 -0.12
CA LEU A 252 0.37 -23.86 0.86
C LEU A 252 0.76 -24.21 2.31
N ALA A 253 1.11 -25.47 2.62
CA ALA A 253 1.50 -25.86 3.96
C ALA A 253 2.74 -25.10 4.47
N LYS A 254 3.65 -24.67 3.58
CA LYS A 254 4.84 -23.89 3.94
C LYS A 254 4.51 -22.52 4.54
N ILE A 255 3.38 -21.93 4.14
CA ILE A 255 2.89 -20.63 4.61
C ILE A 255 1.79 -20.74 5.68
N GLY A 256 1.65 -21.91 6.33
CA GLY A 256 0.60 -22.14 7.33
C GLY A 256 -0.78 -22.44 6.73
N GLY A 257 -0.83 -22.83 5.46
CA GLY A 257 -2.08 -23.11 4.74
C GLY A 257 -2.90 -21.86 4.45
N ILE A 258 -4.20 -22.06 4.27
CA ILE A 258 -5.15 -20.96 4.00
C ILE A 258 -5.26 -20.03 5.22
N GLN A 259 -5.15 -20.53 6.45
CA GLN A 259 -5.16 -19.67 7.64
C GLN A 259 -3.93 -18.77 7.70
N GLY A 260 -2.73 -19.31 7.49
CA GLY A 260 -1.51 -18.47 7.50
C GLY A 260 -1.48 -17.43 6.38
N LEU A 261 -2.13 -17.71 5.23
CA LEU A 261 -2.38 -16.70 4.20
C LEU A 261 -3.38 -15.62 4.66
N GLU A 262 -4.51 -16.01 5.25
CA GLU A 262 -5.49 -15.06 5.80
C GLU A 262 -4.88 -14.18 6.90
N ASP A 263 -4.07 -14.77 7.77
CA ASP A 263 -3.34 -14.08 8.84
C ASP A 263 -2.34 -13.08 8.25
N TYR A 264 -1.56 -13.46 7.23
CA TYR A 264 -0.67 -12.53 6.53
C TYR A 264 -1.42 -11.37 5.86
N LEU A 265 -2.54 -11.66 5.19
CA LEU A 265 -3.35 -10.63 4.54
C LEU A 265 -3.92 -9.64 5.57
N ASN A 266 -4.45 -10.15 6.68
CA ASN A 266 -5.11 -9.35 7.72
C ASN A 266 -4.17 -8.75 8.77
N GLN A 267 -2.89 -9.13 8.82
CA GLN A 267 -1.96 -8.68 9.86
C GLN A 267 -0.65 -8.12 9.31
N LYS A 268 -0.32 -8.28 8.02
CA LYS A 268 0.97 -7.81 7.45
C LYS A 268 0.88 -7.15 6.07
N SER A 269 -0.30 -6.97 5.49
CA SER A 269 -0.48 -6.30 4.19
C SER A 269 -1.78 -5.48 4.08
N MET A 270 -2.95 -6.10 3.99
CA MET A 270 -4.23 -5.40 3.71
C MET A 270 -4.70 -4.51 4.87
N ASN A 271 -4.36 -4.89 6.10
CA ASN A 271 -4.50 -4.09 7.33
C ASN A 271 -3.85 -2.70 7.23
N GLN A 272 -2.80 -2.54 6.43
CA GLN A 272 -2.15 -1.24 6.21
C GLN A 272 -3.09 -0.21 5.57
N SER A 273 -4.13 -0.70 4.89
CA SER A 273 -5.17 0.07 4.22
C SER A 273 -6.53 -0.05 4.93
N LEU A 274 -6.57 -0.53 6.19
CA LEU A 274 -7.79 -0.92 6.91
C LEU A 274 -8.65 -2.00 6.22
N ILE A 275 -8.11 -2.69 5.21
CA ILE A 275 -8.85 -3.72 4.48
C ILE A 275 -8.74 -5.04 5.23
N LYS A 276 -9.87 -5.75 5.38
CA LYS A 276 -9.91 -7.11 5.92
C LYS A 276 -10.42 -8.09 4.88
N VAL A 277 -9.65 -9.13 4.70
CA VAL A 277 -9.95 -10.28 3.86
C VAL A 277 -10.58 -11.38 4.71
N LYS A 278 -11.58 -12.07 4.17
CA LYS A 278 -12.08 -13.35 4.68
C LYS A 278 -11.89 -14.41 3.62
N LEU A 279 -11.02 -15.38 3.86
CA LEU A 279 -10.77 -16.49 2.94
C LEU A 279 -11.83 -17.57 3.09
N ILE A 280 -12.47 -17.92 1.98
CA ILE A 280 -13.52 -18.94 1.93
C ILE A 280 -13.04 -20.07 1.04
N TYR A 281 -12.72 -21.20 1.65
CA TYR A 281 -12.35 -22.42 0.95
C TYR A 281 -13.45 -23.47 1.09
N ASP A 282 -14.01 -23.84 -0.05
CA ASP A 282 -15.02 -24.88 -0.18
C ASP A 282 -14.55 -25.82 -1.29
N GLN A 283 -14.13 -27.02 -0.91
CA GLN A 283 -13.55 -28.00 -1.84
C GLN A 283 -14.51 -28.41 -2.97
N SER A 284 -15.83 -28.21 -2.83
CA SER A 284 -16.78 -28.44 -3.94
C SER A 284 -16.66 -27.40 -5.08
N LYS A 285 -15.92 -26.31 -4.84
CA LYS A 285 -15.58 -25.26 -5.80
C LYS A 285 -14.22 -25.49 -6.48
N ASP A 286 -13.43 -26.45 -6.02
CA ASP A 286 -12.13 -26.78 -6.62
C ASP A 286 -12.30 -27.13 -8.09
N TRP A 287 -11.44 -26.58 -8.93
CA TRP A 287 -11.54 -26.75 -10.36
C TRP A 287 -10.61 -27.87 -10.85
N VAL A 288 -11.24 -29.01 -11.10
CA VAL A 288 -10.56 -30.26 -11.43
C VAL A 288 -10.65 -30.56 -12.92
N PHE A 289 -9.50 -30.63 -13.60
CA PHE A 289 -9.42 -30.91 -15.03
C PHE A 289 -8.91 -32.32 -15.33
N ARG A 290 -9.23 -32.81 -16.53
CA ARG A 290 -8.40 -33.80 -17.22
C ARG A 290 -7.35 -33.09 -18.06
N LYS A 291 -6.13 -33.61 -18.15
CA LYS A 291 -5.04 -33.06 -18.99
C LYS A 291 -5.49 -32.87 -20.44
N GLN A 292 -6.15 -33.89 -21.02
CA GLN A 292 -6.68 -33.82 -22.39
C GLN A 292 -7.75 -32.73 -22.57
N SER A 293 -8.55 -32.43 -21.54
CA SER A 293 -9.56 -31.36 -21.62
C SER A 293 -8.92 -29.97 -21.72
N LEU A 294 -7.81 -29.72 -21.01
CA LEU A 294 -7.05 -28.47 -21.15
C LEU A 294 -6.31 -28.41 -22.50
N ILE A 295 -5.75 -29.52 -22.99
CA ILE A 295 -5.15 -29.59 -24.35
C ILE A 295 -6.20 -29.25 -25.41
N ASN A 296 -7.39 -29.84 -25.33
CA ASN A 296 -8.48 -29.57 -26.27
C ASN A 296 -8.94 -28.10 -26.18
N ALA A 297 -9.03 -27.52 -24.98
CA ALA A 297 -9.33 -26.09 -24.80
C ALA A 297 -8.24 -25.19 -25.41
N SER A 298 -6.96 -25.55 -25.20
CA SER A 298 -5.78 -24.87 -25.75
C SER A 298 -5.66 -24.93 -27.29
N ASN A 299 -6.51 -25.72 -27.96
CA ASN A 299 -6.61 -25.79 -29.42
C ASN A 299 -7.88 -25.09 -29.96
N GLN A 300 -8.75 -24.57 -29.10
CA GLN A 300 -9.90 -23.77 -29.53
C GLN A 300 -9.44 -22.38 -29.96
N PRO A 301 -10.04 -21.75 -30.99
CA PRO A 301 -9.61 -20.44 -31.48
C PRO A 301 -9.47 -19.36 -30.41
N LYS A 302 -10.35 -19.35 -29.39
CA LYS A 302 -10.33 -18.36 -28.30
C LYS A 302 -9.12 -18.51 -27.36
N TYR A 303 -8.65 -19.73 -27.10
CA TYR A 303 -7.56 -20.02 -26.16
C TYR A 303 -6.37 -20.69 -26.86
N ASN A 304 -6.21 -20.49 -28.17
CA ASN A 304 -5.20 -21.19 -28.97
C ASN A 304 -3.80 -20.93 -28.40
N GLY A 305 -3.03 -21.99 -28.11
CA GLY A 305 -1.73 -21.87 -27.47
C GLY A 305 -1.77 -21.34 -26.03
N MET A 306 -2.84 -21.64 -25.28
CA MET A 306 -2.91 -21.45 -23.83
C MET A 306 -1.85 -22.30 -23.11
N ILE A 307 -1.69 -23.57 -23.50
CA ILE A 307 -0.58 -24.43 -23.07
C ILE A 307 0.59 -24.21 -24.02
N GLN A 308 1.67 -23.62 -23.53
CA GLN A 308 2.91 -23.42 -24.27
C GLN A 308 3.82 -24.67 -24.24
N ASN A 309 3.73 -25.49 -23.17
CA ASN A 309 4.41 -26.77 -23.08
C ASN A 309 3.57 -27.78 -22.29
N GLN A 310 3.19 -28.90 -22.92
CA GLN A 310 2.30 -29.92 -22.33
C GLN A 310 2.99 -30.84 -21.30
N SER A 311 4.32 -30.93 -21.33
CA SER A 311 5.09 -31.73 -20.39
C SER A 311 5.27 -31.01 -19.06
N THR A 312 5.57 -29.71 -19.10
CA THR A 312 5.75 -28.87 -17.91
C THR A 312 4.48 -28.13 -17.47
N MET A 313 3.39 -28.23 -18.26
CA MET A 313 2.17 -27.42 -18.12
C MET A 313 2.48 -25.92 -17.99
N LEU A 314 3.39 -25.43 -18.84
CA LEU A 314 3.68 -24.01 -18.97
C LEU A 314 2.49 -23.32 -19.64
N MET A 315 1.89 -22.35 -18.96
CA MET A 315 0.69 -21.65 -19.41
C MET A 315 1.01 -20.23 -19.90
N SER A 316 0.37 -19.81 -20.98
CA SER A 316 0.27 -18.40 -21.35
C SER A 316 -0.63 -17.69 -20.32
N THR A 317 -0.05 -16.74 -19.59
CA THR A 317 -0.68 -16.03 -18.46
C THR A 317 -2.08 -15.51 -18.79
N GLY A 318 -2.19 -14.63 -19.79
CA GLY A 318 -3.47 -14.02 -20.19
C GLY A 318 -4.48 -15.04 -20.72
N ARG A 319 -4.07 -15.93 -21.63
CA ARG A 319 -4.99 -16.93 -22.23
C ARG A 319 -5.54 -17.92 -21.20
N TYR A 320 -4.75 -18.24 -20.17
CA TYR A 320 -5.19 -19.10 -19.09
C TYR A 320 -6.13 -18.35 -18.12
N MET A 321 -5.88 -17.06 -17.88
CA MET A 321 -6.81 -16.17 -17.16
C MET A 321 -8.15 -16.03 -17.89
N ASP A 322 -8.14 -15.74 -19.19
CA ASP A 322 -9.36 -15.67 -20.03
C ASP A 322 -10.17 -16.96 -19.93
N TYR A 323 -9.51 -18.12 -20.12
CA TYR A 323 -10.12 -19.43 -19.97
C TYR A 323 -10.71 -19.64 -18.56
N ILE A 324 -10.00 -19.22 -17.52
CA ILE A 324 -10.49 -19.33 -16.14
C ILE A 324 -11.77 -18.51 -15.94
N ASN A 325 -11.76 -17.25 -16.37
CA ASN A 325 -12.83 -16.29 -16.17
C ASN A 325 -14.10 -16.68 -16.95
N ASP A 326 -13.95 -17.09 -18.22
CA ASP A 326 -15.05 -17.53 -19.08
C ASP A 326 -15.78 -18.75 -18.51
N ARG A 327 -15.02 -19.76 -18.08
CA ARG A 327 -15.59 -21.03 -17.61
C ARG A 327 -16.19 -20.90 -16.22
N PHE A 328 -15.61 -20.07 -15.34
CA PHE A 328 -16.19 -19.79 -14.03
C PHE A 328 -17.58 -19.14 -14.15
N LYS A 329 -17.72 -18.14 -15.03
CA LYS A 329 -19.01 -17.50 -15.36
C LYS A 329 -20.09 -18.51 -15.77
N LEU A 330 -19.71 -19.55 -16.54
CA LEU A 330 -20.62 -20.61 -16.98
C LEU A 330 -20.95 -21.63 -15.89
N MET A 331 -20.01 -21.96 -15.01
CA MET A 331 -20.17 -23.00 -13.99
C MET A 331 -20.84 -22.50 -12.71
N TYR A 332 -20.59 -21.25 -12.32
CA TYR A 332 -21.10 -20.67 -11.07
C TYR A 332 -21.82 -19.33 -11.30
N PRO A 333 -22.90 -19.30 -12.12
CA PRO A 333 -23.60 -18.06 -12.49
C PRO A 333 -24.18 -17.31 -11.30
N ASN A 334 -24.50 -17.99 -10.20
CA ASN A 334 -24.96 -17.36 -8.95
C ASN A 334 -23.81 -16.77 -8.12
N LEU A 335 -22.59 -17.31 -8.26
CA LEU A 335 -21.43 -16.89 -7.46
C LEU A 335 -20.71 -15.70 -8.09
N VAL A 336 -20.61 -15.63 -9.42
CA VAL A 336 -19.98 -14.49 -10.11
C VAL A 336 -20.69 -13.15 -9.88
N ASN A 337 -21.98 -13.20 -9.52
CA ASN A 337 -22.78 -12.03 -9.15
C ASN A 337 -22.56 -11.56 -7.71
N LYS A 338 -21.79 -12.28 -6.87
CA LYS A 338 -21.40 -11.78 -5.54
C LYS A 338 -20.34 -10.68 -5.64
N ASN A 339 -20.37 -9.74 -4.71
CA ASN A 339 -19.24 -8.87 -4.41
C ASN A 339 -18.22 -9.72 -3.64
N ALA A 340 -17.20 -10.20 -4.35
CA ALA A 340 -16.20 -11.14 -3.85
C ALA A 340 -15.07 -11.28 -4.87
N VAL A 341 -13.91 -11.74 -4.41
CA VAL A 341 -12.77 -12.10 -5.26
C VAL A 341 -12.66 -13.63 -5.39
N PHE A 342 -12.17 -14.11 -6.53
CA PHE A 342 -11.92 -15.52 -6.84
C PHE A 342 -10.41 -15.75 -7.03
N LEU A 343 -9.80 -16.36 -6.01
CA LEU A 343 -8.37 -16.65 -5.95
C LEU A 343 -8.12 -18.10 -6.39
N TYR A 344 -7.69 -18.28 -7.63
CA TYR A 344 -7.28 -19.56 -8.18
C TYR A 344 -5.83 -19.86 -7.83
N ILE A 345 -5.57 -21.01 -7.21
CA ILE A 345 -4.20 -21.46 -6.89
C ILE A 345 -3.92 -22.70 -7.75
N THR A 346 -2.84 -22.71 -8.52
CA THR A 346 -2.60 -23.72 -9.56
C THR A 346 -1.17 -24.25 -9.57
N PRO A 347 -0.94 -25.57 -9.80
CA PRO A 347 0.40 -26.14 -9.87
C PRO A 347 1.03 -25.98 -11.26
N PHE A 348 0.40 -25.21 -12.15
CA PHE A 348 0.96 -24.82 -13.43
C PHE A 348 1.95 -23.66 -13.27
N THR A 349 2.84 -23.50 -14.24
CA THR A 349 3.80 -22.38 -14.28
C THR A 349 3.43 -21.40 -15.39
N SER A 350 3.88 -20.15 -15.24
CA SER A 350 3.82 -19.12 -16.28
C SER A 350 5.26 -18.72 -16.66
N PRO A 351 5.52 -18.32 -17.93
CA PRO A 351 6.86 -17.93 -18.37
C PRO A 351 7.33 -16.59 -17.80
N THR A 352 6.39 -15.73 -17.38
CA THR A 352 6.67 -14.31 -17.07
C THR A 352 6.16 -13.87 -15.71
N ALA A 353 5.32 -14.64 -15.02
CA ALA A 353 4.65 -14.18 -13.82
C ALA A 353 4.47 -15.28 -12.75
N GLY A 354 4.53 -14.86 -11.48
CA GLY A 354 4.24 -15.71 -10.32
C GLY A 354 2.76 -15.72 -9.94
N GLY A 355 2.07 -14.61 -10.20
CA GLY A 355 0.62 -14.51 -10.17
C GLY A 355 0.08 -13.85 -11.45
N ALA A 356 -1.22 -13.60 -11.49
CA ALA A 356 -1.85 -12.73 -12.46
C ALA A 356 -3.21 -12.25 -11.96
N SER A 357 -3.61 -11.06 -12.37
CA SER A 357 -4.87 -10.42 -12.05
C SER A 357 -5.18 -9.38 -13.12
N TYR A 358 -6.43 -8.92 -13.20
CA TYR A 358 -6.79 -7.72 -13.96
C TYR A 358 -7.30 -6.64 -13.01
N ASN A 359 -6.82 -5.42 -13.23
CA ASN A 359 -7.26 -4.17 -12.59
C ASN A 359 -8.28 -3.39 -13.44
N ALA A 360 -8.46 -3.75 -14.70
CA ALA A 360 -9.53 -3.27 -15.58
C ALA A 360 -10.28 -4.49 -16.20
N PRO A 361 -11.62 -4.50 -16.26
CA PRO A 361 -12.54 -3.51 -15.66
C PRO A 361 -12.42 -3.51 -14.12
N LEU A 362 -12.89 -2.44 -13.48
CA LEU A 362 -12.76 -2.26 -12.01
C LEU A 362 -13.54 -3.32 -11.22
N ASP A 363 -14.52 -3.97 -11.85
CA ASP A 363 -15.31 -5.09 -11.30
C ASP A 363 -14.73 -6.49 -11.62
N SER A 364 -13.50 -6.56 -12.17
CA SER A 364 -12.77 -7.82 -12.38
C SER A 364 -12.67 -8.60 -11.07
N LYS A 365 -12.96 -9.91 -11.05
CA LYS A 365 -13.01 -10.68 -9.78
C LYS A 365 -11.98 -11.79 -9.67
N HIS A 366 -11.00 -11.86 -10.56
CA HIS A 366 -10.23 -13.09 -10.76
C HIS A 366 -8.71 -12.89 -10.61
N ILE A 367 -8.12 -13.72 -9.75
CA ILE A 367 -6.70 -13.73 -9.42
C ILE A 367 -6.18 -15.16 -9.58
N ILE A 368 -5.02 -15.34 -10.22
CA ILE A 368 -4.32 -16.63 -10.31
C ILE A 368 -2.98 -16.53 -9.59
N ILE A 369 -2.64 -17.54 -8.79
CA ILE A 369 -1.29 -17.76 -8.27
C ILE A 369 -0.73 -19.05 -8.87
N PHE A 370 0.38 -18.94 -9.58
CA PHE A 370 1.09 -20.04 -10.22
C PHE A 370 2.05 -20.72 -9.25
N LYS A 371 2.46 -21.96 -9.60
CA LYS A 371 3.23 -22.87 -8.75
C LYS A 371 4.39 -22.23 -7.99
N ASN A 372 5.17 -21.39 -8.68
CA ASN A 372 6.42 -20.83 -8.16
C ASN A 372 6.23 -19.81 -7.04
N ASN A 373 4.99 -19.35 -6.79
CA ASN A 373 4.68 -18.31 -5.82
C ASN A 373 3.55 -18.72 -4.85
N ILE A 374 3.16 -20.00 -4.80
CA ILE A 374 2.15 -20.49 -3.85
C ILE A 374 2.64 -20.35 -2.40
N ASP A 375 3.96 -20.46 -2.15
CA ASP A 375 4.58 -20.21 -0.85
C ASP A 375 5.09 -18.77 -0.67
N HIS A 376 4.80 -17.87 -1.62
CA HIS A 376 5.23 -16.48 -1.60
C HIS A 376 4.10 -15.52 -1.20
N LEU A 377 3.92 -15.34 0.10
CA LEU A 377 2.88 -14.51 0.71
C LEU A 377 2.70 -13.11 0.05
N PRO A 378 3.76 -12.32 -0.25
CA PRO A 378 3.58 -11.01 -0.88
C PRO A 378 2.96 -11.04 -2.27
N SER A 379 3.08 -12.14 -3.02
CA SER A 379 2.41 -12.26 -4.34
C SER A 379 0.90 -12.27 -4.21
N TYR A 380 0.34 -12.84 -3.13
CA TYR A 380 -1.10 -12.75 -2.90
C TYR A 380 -1.55 -11.32 -2.65
N ALA A 381 -0.80 -10.55 -1.86
CA ALA A 381 -1.10 -9.13 -1.63
C ALA A 381 -0.91 -8.28 -2.89
N HIS A 382 0.05 -8.61 -3.74
CA HIS A 382 0.31 -7.96 -5.03
C HIS A 382 -0.87 -8.10 -6.00
N GLU A 383 -1.31 -9.34 -6.27
CA GLU A 383 -2.43 -9.58 -7.18
C GLU A 383 -3.77 -9.06 -6.63
N ILE A 384 -3.97 -9.08 -5.31
CA ILE A 384 -5.13 -8.45 -4.67
C ILE A 384 -5.04 -6.92 -4.80
N GLY A 385 -3.85 -6.33 -4.70
CA GLY A 385 -3.63 -4.89 -4.91
C GLY A 385 -4.03 -4.45 -6.32
N HIS A 386 -3.64 -5.20 -7.36
CA HIS A 386 -4.13 -5.00 -8.72
C HIS A 386 -5.66 -5.10 -8.80
N ASN A 387 -6.26 -6.11 -8.16
CA ASN A 387 -7.71 -6.27 -8.16
C ASN A 387 -8.44 -5.11 -7.46
N PHE A 388 -7.79 -4.42 -6.53
CA PHE A 388 -8.25 -3.17 -5.91
C PHE A 388 -7.69 -1.90 -6.60
N GLY A 389 -7.52 -1.96 -7.93
CA GLY A 389 -7.26 -0.80 -8.79
C GLY A 389 -5.82 -0.29 -8.80
N LEU A 390 -4.84 -1.04 -8.27
CA LEU A 390 -3.43 -0.64 -8.33
C LEU A 390 -2.76 -1.05 -9.65
N GLU A 391 -1.78 -0.24 -10.05
CA GLU A 391 -0.76 -0.61 -11.04
C GLU A 391 0.55 -1.00 -10.35
N HIS A 392 1.49 -1.55 -11.11
CA HIS A 392 2.88 -1.61 -10.67
C HIS A 392 3.40 -0.21 -10.30
N SER A 393 4.26 -0.14 -9.29
CA SER A 393 4.85 1.13 -8.86
C SER A 393 5.96 1.64 -9.79
N PHE A 394 6.28 0.95 -10.89
CA PHE A 394 7.34 1.24 -11.86
C PHE A 394 6.79 1.11 -13.29
N GLU A 395 7.55 1.50 -14.32
CA GLU A 395 7.12 1.30 -15.72
C GLU A 395 7.56 -0.09 -16.23
N ASP A 396 6.63 -0.86 -16.82
CA ASP A 396 6.95 -2.18 -17.36
C ASP A 396 7.70 -2.13 -18.69
N ASP A 397 7.36 -1.15 -19.52
CA ASP A 397 7.97 -0.92 -20.83
C ASP A 397 8.55 0.52 -20.86
N PRO A 398 9.86 0.69 -21.15
CA PRO A 398 10.50 2.00 -21.19
C PRO A 398 9.90 2.98 -22.20
N THR A 399 9.13 2.49 -23.17
CA THR A 399 8.54 3.28 -24.25
C THR A 399 7.09 3.67 -23.99
N LEU A 400 6.45 3.09 -22.97
CA LEU A 400 5.03 3.28 -22.65
C LEU A 400 4.87 3.94 -21.27
N THR A 401 5.28 5.19 -21.18
CA THR A 401 5.12 5.96 -19.94
C THR A 401 3.65 6.11 -19.56
N ASN A 402 3.35 6.34 -18.28
CA ASN A 402 1.94 6.44 -17.83
C ASN A 402 1.14 7.54 -18.57
N ALA A 403 1.81 8.61 -19.02
CA ALA A 403 1.21 9.65 -19.85
C ALA A 403 0.87 9.16 -21.27
N ILE A 404 1.72 8.32 -21.88
CA ILE A 404 1.47 7.70 -23.19
C ILE A 404 0.34 6.68 -23.08
N LEU A 405 0.35 5.83 -22.05
CA LEU A 405 -0.72 4.87 -21.77
C LEU A 405 -2.08 5.56 -21.62
N LEU A 406 -2.13 6.66 -20.85
CA LEU A 406 -3.35 7.45 -20.66
C LEU A 406 -3.85 8.08 -21.96
N ALA A 407 -2.95 8.65 -22.78
CA ALA A 407 -3.30 9.22 -24.08
C ALA A 407 -3.83 8.16 -25.06
N ASN A 408 -3.21 6.97 -25.09
CA ASN A 408 -3.67 5.84 -25.89
C ASN A 408 -5.05 5.36 -25.42
N ALA A 409 -5.27 5.21 -24.12
CA ALA A 409 -6.57 4.79 -23.57
C ALA A 409 -7.69 5.79 -23.87
N GLN A 410 -7.39 7.10 -23.87
CA GLN A 410 -8.32 8.17 -24.28
C GLN A 410 -8.64 8.12 -25.78
N ALA A 411 -7.66 7.85 -26.64
CA ALA A 411 -7.86 7.67 -28.08
C ALA A 411 -8.71 6.42 -28.37
N ASP A 412 -8.42 5.30 -27.71
CA ASP A 412 -9.19 4.06 -27.79
C ASP A 412 -10.65 4.27 -27.34
N LEU A 413 -10.89 5.01 -26.24
CA LEU A 413 -12.24 5.35 -25.80
C LEU A 413 -13.02 6.13 -26.88
N ALA A 414 -12.41 7.19 -27.43
CA ALA A 414 -13.05 7.99 -28.48
C ALA A 414 -13.35 7.16 -29.74
N GLN A 415 -12.45 6.23 -30.09
CA GLN A 415 -12.62 5.31 -31.20
C GLN A 415 -13.75 4.28 -30.95
N ASP A 416 -13.85 3.71 -29.74
CA ASP A 416 -14.91 2.77 -29.36
C ASP A 416 -16.29 3.47 -29.32
N GLU A 417 -16.36 4.72 -28.83
CA GLU A 417 -17.58 5.54 -28.86
C GLU A 417 -18.03 5.87 -30.30
N ALA A 418 -17.11 6.27 -31.17
CA ALA A 418 -17.39 6.50 -32.60
C ALA A 418 -17.80 5.20 -33.33
N THR A 419 -17.17 4.07 -32.98
CA THR A 419 -17.50 2.74 -33.51
C THR A 419 -18.91 2.32 -33.10
N LYS A 420 -19.33 2.60 -31.86
CA LYS A 420 -20.72 2.36 -31.42
C LYS A 420 -21.73 3.17 -32.24
N ILE A 421 -21.51 4.49 -32.39
CA ILE A 421 -22.43 5.39 -33.11
C ILE A 421 -22.57 4.95 -34.57
N SER A 422 -21.46 4.67 -35.25
CA SER A 422 -21.45 4.23 -36.64
C SER A 422 -22.09 2.86 -36.83
N THR A 423 -21.76 1.87 -35.99
CA THR A 423 -22.33 0.51 -36.04
C THR A 423 -23.86 0.53 -35.88
N LEU A 424 -24.38 1.25 -34.88
CA LEU A 424 -25.81 1.35 -34.63
C LEU A 424 -26.56 2.16 -35.70
N THR A 425 -25.88 3.13 -36.34
CA THR A 425 -26.47 3.93 -37.42
C THR A 425 -26.51 3.18 -38.74
N ASN A 426 -25.40 2.56 -39.15
CA ASN A 426 -25.28 1.85 -40.43
C ASN A 426 -26.19 0.62 -40.49
N ASN A 427 -26.34 -0.10 -39.37
CA ASN A 427 -27.19 -1.28 -39.28
C ASN A 427 -28.63 -0.98 -38.83
N ARG A 428 -29.07 0.29 -38.82
CA ARG A 428 -30.39 0.70 -38.31
C ARG A 428 -31.56 -0.12 -38.88
N ALA A 429 -31.59 -0.36 -40.19
CA ALA A 429 -32.65 -1.14 -40.82
C ALA A 429 -32.67 -2.60 -40.34
N PHE A 430 -31.50 -3.24 -40.26
CA PHE A 430 -31.35 -4.60 -39.73
C PHE A 430 -31.76 -4.67 -38.26
N TYR A 431 -31.33 -3.73 -37.43
CA TYR A 431 -31.66 -3.66 -36.00
C TYR A 431 -33.11 -3.32 -35.69
N ASN A 432 -33.80 -2.59 -36.58
CA ASN A 432 -35.25 -2.38 -36.47
C ASN A 432 -36.03 -3.69 -36.71
N ALA A 433 -35.54 -4.56 -37.60
CA ALA A 433 -36.09 -5.90 -37.80
C ALA A 433 -35.63 -6.92 -36.75
N ASN A 434 -34.48 -6.70 -36.12
CA ASN A 434 -33.83 -7.62 -35.18
C ASN A 434 -33.50 -6.92 -33.85
N PRO A 435 -34.51 -6.55 -33.03
CA PRO A 435 -34.30 -5.78 -31.80
C PRO A 435 -33.44 -6.54 -30.78
N GLU A 436 -33.55 -7.86 -30.70
CA GLU A 436 -32.69 -8.68 -29.82
C GLU A 436 -31.21 -8.56 -30.18
N ARG A 437 -30.89 -8.65 -31.48
CA ARG A 437 -29.51 -8.53 -31.93
C ARG A 437 -28.95 -7.13 -31.69
N ARG A 438 -29.79 -6.10 -31.80
CA ARG A 438 -29.45 -4.73 -31.39
C ARG A 438 -29.06 -4.68 -29.90
N ARG A 439 -29.82 -5.34 -29.01
CA ARG A 439 -29.51 -5.37 -27.55
C ARG A 439 -28.18 -6.07 -27.28
N GLU A 440 -27.93 -7.20 -27.93
CA GLU A 440 -26.68 -7.96 -27.80
C GLU A 440 -25.46 -7.14 -28.27
N ASP A 441 -25.48 -6.63 -29.51
CA ASP A 441 -24.36 -5.86 -30.06
C ASP A 441 -24.14 -4.54 -29.29
N THR A 442 -25.22 -3.87 -28.84
CA THR A 442 -25.13 -2.67 -28.00
C THR A 442 -24.43 -2.98 -26.67
N LYS A 443 -24.77 -4.10 -26.02
CA LYS A 443 -24.14 -4.51 -24.75
C LYS A 443 -22.64 -4.78 -24.92
N ILE A 444 -22.23 -5.41 -26.02
CA ILE A 444 -20.81 -5.64 -26.32
C ILE A 444 -20.07 -4.30 -26.48
N LEU A 445 -20.63 -3.37 -27.25
CA LEU A 445 -20.06 -2.04 -27.46
C LEU A 445 -19.99 -1.21 -26.17
N ASP A 446 -21.02 -1.27 -25.33
CA ASP A 446 -21.03 -0.60 -24.02
C ASP A 446 -20.02 -1.19 -23.04
N ASN A 447 -19.84 -2.52 -23.02
CA ASN A 447 -18.82 -3.17 -22.21
C ASN A 447 -17.40 -2.74 -22.62
N ASN A 448 -17.13 -2.62 -23.93
CA ASN A 448 -15.82 -2.14 -24.43
C ASN A 448 -15.57 -0.70 -23.98
N ILE A 449 -16.55 0.20 -24.17
CA ILE A 449 -16.47 1.60 -23.74
C ILE A 449 -16.23 1.70 -22.23
N GLN A 450 -16.93 0.89 -21.42
CA GLN A 450 -16.73 0.88 -19.97
C GLN A 450 -15.33 0.40 -19.60
N TYR A 451 -14.82 -0.67 -20.23
CA TYR A 451 -13.45 -1.13 -20.04
C TYR A 451 -12.40 -0.04 -20.34
N ARG A 452 -12.60 0.79 -21.38
CA ARG A 452 -11.71 1.95 -21.64
C ARG A 452 -11.78 3.01 -20.55
N ARG A 453 -12.99 3.31 -20.04
CA ARG A 453 -13.19 4.28 -18.95
C ARG A 453 -12.54 3.80 -17.65
N ASP A 454 -12.72 2.53 -17.31
CA ASP A 454 -12.11 1.89 -16.15
C ASP A 454 -10.57 1.96 -16.23
N ASN A 455 -9.98 1.61 -17.37
CA ASN A 455 -8.54 1.73 -17.61
C ASN A 455 -8.04 3.19 -17.43
N ILE A 456 -8.77 4.17 -17.97
CA ILE A 456 -8.47 5.60 -17.76
C ILE A 456 -8.54 5.98 -16.27
N ILE A 457 -9.46 5.43 -15.48
CA ILE A 457 -9.54 5.66 -14.03
C ILE A 457 -8.32 5.07 -13.32
N VAL A 458 -7.98 3.81 -13.61
CA VAL A 458 -6.79 3.13 -13.05
C VAL A 458 -5.51 3.92 -13.33
N LEU A 459 -5.28 4.34 -14.57
CA LEU A 459 -4.07 5.10 -14.96
C LEU A 459 -4.00 6.50 -14.32
N ASN A 460 -5.15 7.17 -14.13
CA ASN A 460 -5.24 8.47 -13.44
C ASN A 460 -5.07 8.36 -11.92
N ASN A 461 -5.43 7.23 -11.32
CA ASN A 461 -5.21 6.97 -9.91
C ASN A 461 -3.73 6.65 -9.63
N ASN A 462 -3.11 5.85 -10.51
CA ASN A 462 -1.74 5.38 -10.38
C ASN A 462 -0.73 6.26 -11.15
N LEU A 463 -0.63 7.55 -10.82
CA LEU A 463 0.29 8.48 -11.51
C LEU A 463 1.76 8.41 -11.07
N LEU A 464 2.07 7.81 -9.92
CA LEU A 464 3.42 7.82 -9.36
C LEU A 464 4.20 6.59 -9.83
N ARG A 465 5.42 6.83 -10.34
CA ARG A 465 6.37 5.81 -10.79
C ARG A 465 7.69 5.91 -10.02
N PHE A 466 8.28 4.74 -9.79
CA PHE A 466 9.50 4.52 -9.05
C PHE A 466 10.46 3.61 -9.84
N SER A 467 11.76 3.65 -9.51
CA SER A 467 12.75 2.76 -10.14
C SER A 467 12.46 1.29 -9.79
N LYS A 468 12.47 0.41 -10.80
CA LYS A 468 12.08 -1.01 -10.68
C LYS A 468 13.01 -1.77 -9.74
N LYS A 469 12.44 -2.52 -8.78
CA LYS A 469 13.13 -3.26 -7.71
C LYS A 469 13.93 -2.37 -6.73
N ALA A 470 13.52 -1.12 -6.50
CA ALA A 470 14.24 -0.21 -5.62
C ALA A 470 13.53 0.07 -4.29
N THR A 471 12.24 -0.27 -4.20
CA THR A 471 11.36 0.00 -3.06
C THR A 471 10.91 -1.29 -2.36
N GLU A 472 10.46 -1.14 -1.13
CA GLU A 472 9.80 -2.19 -0.34
C GLU A 472 8.28 -2.27 -0.60
N ASN A 473 7.80 -1.62 -1.67
CA ASN A 473 6.39 -1.58 -2.02
C ASN A 473 5.91 -2.95 -2.51
N ILE A 474 4.72 -3.37 -2.10
CA ILE A 474 4.12 -4.64 -2.53
C ILE A 474 3.88 -4.66 -4.05
N MET A 475 3.63 -3.50 -4.68
CA MET A 475 3.50 -3.35 -6.14
C MET A 475 4.82 -3.09 -6.89
N ASP A 476 5.98 -3.23 -6.22
CA ASP A 476 7.31 -3.28 -6.84
C ASP A 476 7.74 -4.76 -7.06
N TYR A 477 8.85 -5.01 -7.76
CA TYR A 477 9.37 -6.36 -8.07
C TYR A 477 10.58 -6.78 -7.21
N ASP A 478 10.82 -6.11 -6.08
CA ASP A 478 11.77 -6.59 -5.06
C ASP A 478 11.11 -7.69 -4.19
N LEU A 479 11.00 -8.90 -4.76
CA LEU A 479 10.43 -10.09 -4.10
C LEU A 479 11.12 -10.45 -2.76
N SER A 480 12.28 -9.84 -2.43
CA SER A 480 12.95 -10.06 -1.15
C SER A 480 12.49 -9.13 -0.02
N ASN A 481 11.73 -8.07 -0.34
CA ASN A 481 11.49 -6.96 0.58
C ASN A 481 10.12 -6.25 0.40
N GLN A 482 9.20 -6.84 -0.36
CA GLN A 482 7.79 -6.39 -0.47
C GLN A 482 7.08 -6.48 0.88
N LYS A 483 6.76 -5.32 1.49
CA LYS A 483 6.09 -5.25 2.80
C LYS A 483 5.24 -4.01 3.07
N VAL A 484 5.16 -3.04 2.15
CA VAL A 484 4.27 -1.88 2.30
C VAL A 484 3.36 -1.60 1.12
N PHE A 485 2.18 -1.07 1.42
CA PHE A 485 1.48 -0.16 0.51
C PHE A 485 1.81 1.28 0.88
N PHE A 486 1.95 2.16 -0.11
CA PHE A 486 2.05 3.60 0.12
C PHE A 486 0.70 4.16 0.54
N LYS A 487 0.68 5.25 1.32
CA LYS A 487 -0.58 5.87 1.78
C LYS A 487 -1.51 6.20 0.60
N TRP A 488 -0.97 6.71 -0.50
CA TRP A 488 -1.75 7.02 -1.69
C TRP A 488 -2.32 5.79 -2.41
N GLN A 489 -1.73 4.60 -2.25
CA GLN A 489 -2.31 3.34 -2.75
C GLN A 489 -3.46 2.88 -1.85
N SER A 490 -3.34 3.04 -0.52
CA SER A 490 -4.47 2.80 0.40
C SER A 490 -5.68 3.67 0.09
N ASP A 491 -5.46 4.90 -0.41
CA ASP A 491 -6.53 5.81 -0.83
C ASP A 491 -7.22 5.41 -2.14
N ILE A 492 -6.58 4.55 -2.96
CA ILE A 492 -7.18 3.93 -4.15
C ILE A 492 -7.96 2.68 -3.75
N MET A 493 -7.31 1.75 -3.02
CA MET A 493 -7.89 0.44 -2.73
C MET A 493 -9.17 0.51 -1.88
N LYS A 494 -9.26 1.46 -0.92
CA LYS A 494 -10.43 1.59 -0.02
C LYS A 494 -11.75 1.85 -0.78
N PRO A 495 -11.84 2.86 -1.68
CA PRO A 495 -12.97 3.03 -2.59
C PRO A 495 -13.30 1.79 -3.43
N GLU A 496 -12.30 1.15 -4.04
CA GLU A 496 -12.52 -0.01 -4.91
C GLU A 496 -13.13 -1.20 -4.13
N VAL A 497 -12.59 -1.51 -2.95
CA VAL A 497 -13.16 -2.53 -2.04
C VAL A 497 -14.62 -2.23 -1.72
N LYS A 498 -14.91 -1.01 -1.26
CA LYS A 498 -16.25 -0.58 -0.84
C LYS A 498 -17.26 -0.58 -2.00
N THR A 499 -16.83 -0.33 -3.23
CA THR A 499 -17.73 -0.26 -4.40
C THR A 499 -17.97 -1.62 -5.07
N TYR A 500 -16.96 -2.51 -5.13
CA TYR A 500 -17.03 -3.71 -5.97
C TYR A 500 -16.91 -5.05 -5.21
N TYR A 501 -16.36 -5.05 -3.99
CA TYR A 501 -15.92 -6.27 -3.29
C TYR A 501 -16.43 -6.46 -1.85
N HIS A 502 -17.22 -5.51 -1.33
CA HIS A 502 -17.91 -5.55 -0.04
C HIS A 502 -19.32 -6.17 -0.14
#